data_AF-A0AA39PTT4-F1
#
_entry.id   AF-A0AA39PTT4-F1
#
_cell.length_a   1.000
_cell.length_b   1.000
_cell.length_c   1.000
_cell.angle_alpha   90.00
_cell.angle_beta   90.00
_cell.angle_gamma   90.00
#
_symmetry.space_group_name_H-M   'P 1'
#
loop_
_entity.id
_entity.type
_entity.pdbx_description
1 polymer ?
#
loop_
_entity_poly.entity_id
_entity_poly.type
_entity_poly.pdbx_seq_one_letter_code
_entity_poly.pdbx_strand_id
1 'polypeptide(L)'
;MKSEVTRQYRALVRDSHSRPSNPRPPSISFEALTGPYENPGYGIVDFCFIFKNEPRSGFTSPCDDSWTTLPGAIDTSVPTLLAKWDKAWSTHIMLTHFDENLFNVSTLESRHTINDTQPFWTAEVHEGLIVTAEFSFHQEENRRSISGFGLTGGIWGASAEAGTRKGGTAQDRAEVWFHKV
;
A
#
# COMPACT_ATOMS: atom_id res chain seq x y z
N MET A 1 -22.25 20.84 12.39
CA MET A 1 -20.98 21.57 12.60
C MET A 1 -19.77 20.62 12.70
N LYS A 2 -19.76 19.61 13.59
CA LYS A 2 -18.68 18.59 13.64
C LYS A 2 -18.46 17.83 12.30
N SER A 3 -19.54 17.48 11.60
CA SER A 3 -19.49 16.77 10.31
C SER A 3 -18.80 17.56 9.19
N GLU A 4 -19.00 18.88 9.15
CA GLU A 4 -18.41 19.77 8.16
C GLU A 4 -16.90 19.91 8.39
N VAL A 5 -16.50 20.10 9.65
CA VAL A 5 -15.09 20.20 10.04
C VAL A 5 -14.36 18.87 9.79
N THR A 6 -14.97 17.72 10.11
CA THR A 6 -14.39 16.40 9.80
C THR A 6 -14.25 16.18 8.30
N ARG A 7 -15.23 16.63 7.49
CA ARG A 7 -15.16 16.55 6.03
C ARG A 7 -14.03 17.42 5.47
N GLN A 8 -13.90 18.65 5.95
CA GLN A 8 -12.83 19.56 5.54
C GLN A 8 -11.45 19.04 5.95
N TYR A 9 -11.32 18.50 7.15
CA TYR A 9 -10.08 17.86 7.61
C TYR A 9 -9.69 16.65 6.74
N ARG A 10 -10.63 15.76 6.43
CA ARG A 10 -10.39 14.62 5.52
C ARG A 10 -10.03 15.08 4.10
N ALA A 11 -10.64 16.16 3.62
CA ALA A 11 -10.29 16.74 2.32
C ALA A 11 -8.84 17.27 2.32
N LEU A 12 -8.40 17.93 3.39
CA LEU A 12 -7.02 18.41 3.54
C LEU A 12 -6.00 17.27 3.61
N VAL A 13 -6.30 16.20 4.36
CA VAL A 13 -5.44 14.99 4.43
C VAL A 13 -5.37 14.27 3.08
N ARG A 14 -6.46 14.29 2.31
CA ARG A 14 -6.46 13.76 0.93
C ARG A 14 -5.65 14.64 -0.02
N ASP A 15 -5.69 15.95 0.17
CA ASP A 15 -4.96 16.93 -0.64
C ASP A 15 -3.45 16.91 -0.37
N SER A 16 -3.04 16.62 0.88
CA SER A 16 -1.63 16.42 1.24
C SER A 16 -0.99 15.19 0.59
N HIS A 17 -1.79 14.32 -0.03
CA HIS A 17 -1.34 13.13 -0.78
C HIS A 17 -1.89 13.15 -2.22
N SER A 18 -1.97 14.33 -2.84
CA SER A 18 -2.54 14.47 -4.18
C SER A 18 -1.70 13.69 -5.22
N ARG A 19 -2.30 12.61 -5.72
CA ARG A 19 -1.81 11.88 -6.90
C ARG A 19 -1.72 12.84 -8.08
N PRO A 20 -0.68 12.76 -8.95
CA PRO A 20 -0.59 13.60 -10.13
C PRO A 20 -1.84 13.46 -11.00
N SER A 21 -2.23 14.55 -11.68
CA SER A 21 -3.44 14.57 -12.52
C SER A 21 -3.36 13.64 -13.73
N ASN A 22 -2.15 13.32 -14.19
CA ASN A 22 -1.90 12.35 -15.25
C ASN A 22 -0.78 11.38 -14.83
N PRO A 23 -1.08 10.42 -13.96
CA PRO A 23 -0.12 9.49 -13.40
C PRO A 23 0.25 8.43 -14.43
N ARG A 24 1.53 8.23 -14.64
CA ARG A 24 2.09 7.24 -15.56
C ARG A 24 1.98 5.85 -14.94
N PRO A 25 1.64 4.81 -15.72
CA PRO A 25 1.59 3.45 -15.20
C PRO A 25 3.00 2.94 -14.84
N PRO A 26 3.09 1.90 -13.99
CA PRO A 26 4.35 1.23 -13.73
C PRO A 26 4.95 0.63 -15.00
N SER A 27 6.24 0.34 -14.90
CA SER A 27 7.04 -0.29 -15.95
C SER A 27 6.61 -1.73 -16.32
N ILE A 28 5.65 -2.29 -15.59
CA ILE A 28 5.01 -3.59 -15.79
C ILE A 28 3.51 -3.45 -15.46
N SER A 29 2.67 -4.43 -15.78
CA SER A 29 1.26 -4.41 -15.40
C SER A 29 1.06 -4.51 -13.89
N PHE A 30 -0.01 -3.92 -13.36
CA PHE A 30 -0.32 -3.96 -11.93
C PHE A 30 -0.54 -5.38 -11.41
N GLU A 31 -1.10 -6.26 -12.25
CA GLU A 31 -1.30 -7.67 -11.93
C GLU A 31 0.02 -8.39 -11.69
N ALA A 32 1.08 -8.02 -12.41
CA ALA A 32 2.39 -8.63 -12.20
C ALA A 32 2.98 -8.28 -10.83
N LEU A 33 2.56 -7.18 -10.22
CA LEU A 33 2.97 -6.76 -8.87
C LEU A 33 2.28 -7.55 -7.74
N THR A 34 1.38 -8.48 -8.08
CA THR A 34 0.71 -9.35 -7.09
C THR A 34 1.56 -10.53 -6.67
N GLY A 35 1.14 -11.21 -5.61
CA GLY A 35 1.79 -12.37 -5.03
C GLY A 35 2.75 -12.01 -3.89
N PRO A 36 3.52 -13.01 -3.42
CA PRO A 36 4.36 -12.90 -2.23
C PRO A 36 5.62 -12.06 -2.47
N TYR A 37 6.01 -11.38 -1.39
CA TYR A 37 7.28 -10.69 -1.22
C TYR A 37 7.80 -10.95 0.18
N GLU A 38 9.11 -11.12 0.35
CA GLU A 38 9.71 -11.48 1.63
C GLU A 38 10.72 -10.46 2.14
N ASN A 39 10.72 -10.26 3.45
CA ASN A 39 11.80 -9.61 4.16
C ASN A 39 12.11 -10.41 5.44
N PRO A 40 13.38 -10.71 5.75
CA PRO A 40 13.75 -11.51 6.92
C PRO A 40 13.26 -10.97 8.27
N GLY A 41 13.11 -9.65 8.41
CA GLY A 41 12.63 -9.00 9.63
C GLY A 41 11.11 -8.84 9.70
N TYR A 42 10.43 -8.76 8.56
CA TYR A 42 8.98 -8.48 8.48
C TYR A 42 8.13 -9.65 7.99
N GLY A 43 8.75 -10.73 7.53
CA GLY A 43 8.09 -11.92 7.00
C GLY A 43 7.64 -11.75 5.55
N ILE A 44 6.62 -12.52 5.16
CA ILE A 44 6.04 -12.50 3.81
C ILE A 44 4.83 -11.56 3.79
N VAL A 45 4.77 -10.73 2.75
CA VAL A 45 3.64 -9.87 2.39
C VAL A 45 3.11 -10.35 1.04
N ASP A 46 1.88 -10.88 1.02
CA ASP A 46 1.25 -11.42 -0.18
C ASP A 46 0.21 -10.45 -0.72
N PHE A 47 0.58 -9.76 -1.81
CA PHE A 47 -0.24 -8.71 -2.39
C PHE A 47 -1.28 -9.24 -3.36
N CYS A 48 -2.50 -8.72 -3.23
CA CYS A 48 -3.54 -8.85 -4.24
C CYS A 48 -3.87 -7.46 -4.82
N PHE A 49 -4.32 -7.44 -6.07
CA PHE A 49 -4.58 -6.21 -6.81
C PHE A 49 -6.08 -5.87 -6.84
N ILE A 50 -6.40 -4.63 -6.50
CA ILE A 50 -7.74 -4.07 -6.49
C ILE A 50 -7.79 -2.88 -7.45
N PHE A 51 -8.69 -2.94 -8.43
CA PHE A 51 -9.01 -1.82 -9.31
C PHE A 51 -10.41 -1.99 -9.93
N LYS A 52 -11.21 -0.92 -9.92
CA LYS A 52 -12.49 -0.80 -10.67
C LYS A 52 -13.53 -1.93 -10.51
N ASN A 53 -13.70 -2.52 -9.32
CA ASN A 53 -14.72 -3.54 -9.06
C ASN A 53 -14.82 -4.64 -10.14
N GLU A 54 -13.71 -4.97 -10.82
CA GLU A 54 -13.78 -6.02 -11.83
C GLU A 54 -13.92 -7.36 -11.10
N PRO A 55 -15.05 -8.08 -11.30
CA PRO A 55 -15.24 -9.36 -10.65
C PRO A 55 -14.22 -10.33 -11.25
N ARG A 56 -13.19 -10.68 -10.48
CA ARG A 56 -12.28 -11.76 -10.88
C ARG A 56 -13.04 -13.07 -10.80
N SER A 57 -13.36 -13.62 -11.97
CA SER A 57 -13.93 -14.95 -12.10
C SER A 57 -12.90 -16.00 -11.64
N GLY A 58 -13.20 -16.71 -10.55
CA GLY A 58 -12.72 -18.08 -10.34
C GLY A 58 -11.53 -18.32 -9.40
N PHE A 59 -10.97 -17.30 -8.77
CA PHE A 59 -9.93 -17.49 -7.74
C PHE A 59 -10.30 -16.76 -6.46
N THR A 60 -10.23 -17.47 -5.33
CA THR A 60 -10.30 -16.82 -4.02
C THR A 60 -9.08 -15.91 -3.86
N SER A 61 -9.26 -14.62 -4.05
CA SER A 61 -8.20 -13.64 -3.87
C SER A 61 -7.94 -13.46 -2.37
N PRO A 62 -6.69 -13.23 -1.93
CA PRO A 62 -6.42 -12.74 -0.57
C PRO A 62 -7.20 -11.47 -0.23
N CYS A 63 -7.68 -10.75 -1.24
CA CYS A 63 -8.52 -9.55 -1.14
C CYS A 63 -10.03 -9.85 -1.01
N ASP A 64 -10.51 -11.09 -1.11
CA ASP A 64 -11.95 -11.35 -1.15
C ASP A 64 -12.67 -10.93 0.14
N ASP A 65 -12.01 -11.08 1.28
CA ASP A 65 -12.54 -10.64 2.57
C ASP A 65 -12.40 -9.12 2.77
N SER A 66 -11.56 -8.44 1.98
CA SER A 66 -11.16 -7.04 2.23
C SER A 66 -12.32 -6.05 2.21
N TRP A 67 -13.35 -6.28 1.42
CA TRP A 67 -14.53 -5.42 1.35
C TRP A 67 -15.35 -5.43 2.64
N THR A 68 -15.34 -6.58 3.35
CA THR A 68 -16.04 -6.74 4.61
C THR A 68 -15.18 -6.29 5.79
N THR A 69 -13.88 -6.55 5.73
CA THR A 69 -12.95 -6.27 6.83
C THR A 69 -12.39 -4.84 6.80
N LEU A 70 -12.40 -4.15 5.64
CA LEU A 70 -11.86 -2.80 5.49
C LEU A 70 -12.89 -1.77 4.99
N PRO A 71 -14.04 -1.60 5.68
CA PRO A 71 -15.10 -0.72 5.21
C PRO A 71 -14.63 0.74 5.03
N GLY A 72 -14.74 1.23 3.80
CA GLY A 72 -14.48 2.64 3.45
C GLY A 72 -13.00 3.03 3.35
N ALA A 73 -12.06 2.08 3.51
CA ALA A 73 -10.63 2.37 3.43
C ALA A 73 -10.07 2.34 2.00
N ILE A 74 -10.72 1.61 1.09
CA ILE A 74 -10.20 1.35 -0.26
C ILE A 74 -10.91 2.23 -1.28
N ASP A 75 -10.15 3.07 -1.99
CA ASP A 75 -10.63 3.82 -3.15
C ASP A 75 -10.42 3.00 -4.44
N THR A 76 -11.50 2.42 -4.97
CA THR A 76 -11.48 1.59 -6.19
C THR A 76 -11.12 2.35 -7.47
N SER A 77 -11.09 3.69 -7.42
CA SER A 77 -10.73 4.52 -8.57
C SER A 77 -9.22 4.60 -8.81
N VAL A 78 -8.41 4.18 -7.84
CA VAL A 78 -6.96 4.14 -7.92
C VAL A 78 -6.47 2.69 -7.90
N PRO A 79 -5.49 2.31 -8.74
CA PRO A 79 -4.89 0.97 -8.68
C PRO A 79 -4.22 0.76 -7.31
N THR A 80 -4.62 -0.30 -6.61
CA THR A 80 -4.15 -0.56 -5.23
C THR A 80 -3.71 -2.00 -5.05
N LEU A 81 -2.56 -2.20 -4.41
CA LEU A 81 -2.14 -3.50 -3.89
C LEU A 81 -2.46 -3.57 -2.41
N LEU A 82 -3.11 -4.64 -1.98
CA LEU A 82 -3.49 -4.86 -0.59
C LEU A 82 -2.92 -6.18 -0.11
N ALA A 83 -2.42 -6.21 1.12
CA ALA A 83 -2.00 -7.43 1.76
C ALA A 83 -2.37 -7.42 3.25
N LYS A 84 -2.63 -8.60 3.80
CA LYS A 84 -2.60 -8.80 5.25
C LYS A 84 -1.17 -8.64 5.72
N TRP A 85 -0.98 -7.83 6.75
CA TRP A 85 0.32 -7.56 7.35
C TRP A 85 0.15 -7.42 8.86
N ASP A 86 0.02 -8.57 9.53
CA ASP A 86 -0.17 -8.65 10.98
C ASP A 86 1.15 -8.36 11.72
N LYS A 87 1.52 -7.08 11.74
CA LYS A 87 2.78 -6.55 12.28
C LYS A 87 2.55 -5.16 12.86
N ALA A 88 3.22 -4.86 13.97
CA ALA A 88 3.36 -3.52 14.56
C ALA A 88 2.06 -2.68 14.51
N TRP A 89 1.05 -3.10 15.28
CA TRP A 89 -0.24 -2.39 15.44
C TRP A 89 -1.09 -2.26 14.16
N SER A 90 -0.67 -2.87 13.05
CA SER A 90 -1.39 -2.87 11.78
C SER A 90 -1.81 -4.29 11.41
N THR A 91 -2.93 -4.37 10.71
CA THR A 91 -3.49 -5.63 10.22
C THR A 91 -3.31 -5.79 8.71
N HIS A 92 -3.20 -4.67 8.00
CA HIS A 92 -3.05 -4.65 6.55
C HIS A 92 -2.06 -3.56 6.14
N ILE A 93 -1.43 -3.78 4.99
CA ILE A 93 -0.68 -2.78 4.25
C ILE A 93 -1.36 -2.54 2.91
N MET A 94 -1.51 -1.28 2.55
CA MET A 94 -2.15 -0.83 1.33
C MET A 94 -1.18 0.05 0.54
N LEU A 95 -0.87 -0.35 -0.69
CA LEU A 95 -0.04 0.40 -1.64
C LEU A 95 -0.94 1.01 -2.72
N THR A 96 -1.21 2.30 -2.61
CA THR A 96 -2.03 3.03 -3.57
C THR A 96 -1.14 3.66 -4.63
N HIS A 97 -1.37 3.35 -5.91
CA HIS A 97 -0.51 3.82 -6.99
C HIS A 97 -0.44 5.35 -7.07
N PHE A 98 0.77 5.89 -7.04
CA PHE A 98 1.03 7.30 -7.19
C PHE A 98 1.41 7.63 -8.64
N ASP A 99 2.64 7.31 -9.05
CA ASP A 99 3.18 7.54 -10.39
C ASP A 99 4.31 6.54 -10.69
N GLU A 100 4.36 6.04 -11.93
CA GLU A 100 5.32 5.02 -12.36
C GLU A 100 5.39 3.84 -11.39
N ASN A 101 6.56 3.63 -10.76
CA ASN A 101 6.81 2.51 -9.87
C ASN A 101 6.64 2.91 -8.39
N LEU A 102 6.12 4.12 -8.13
CA LEU A 102 5.96 4.70 -6.80
C LEU A 102 4.50 4.61 -6.32
N PHE A 103 4.34 4.21 -5.07
CA PHE A 103 3.06 3.98 -4.42
C PHE A 103 3.06 4.67 -3.05
N ASN A 104 1.92 5.23 -2.66
CA ASN A 104 1.69 5.69 -1.29
C ASN A 104 1.35 4.47 -0.42
N VAL A 105 1.95 4.42 0.77
CA VAL A 105 1.76 3.32 1.73
C VAL A 105 0.86 3.81 2.85
N SER A 106 -0.21 3.07 3.09
CA SER A 106 -1.04 3.20 4.30
C SER A 106 -1.03 1.88 5.05
N THR A 107 -0.89 1.94 6.37
CA THR A 107 -1.09 0.78 7.24
C THR A 107 -2.43 0.89 7.93
N LEU A 108 -3.22 -0.18 7.85
CA LEU A 108 -4.60 -0.18 8.31
C LEU A 108 -4.76 -1.13 9.50
N GLU A 109 -5.51 -0.68 10.49
CA GLU A 109 -6.03 -1.51 11.55
C GLU A 109 -7.51 -1.82 11.27
N SER A 110 -7.85 -3.10 11.30
CA SER A 110 -9.22 -3.58 11.22
C SER A 110 -9.52 -4.46 12.42
N ARG A 111 -10.60 -4.17 13.14
CA ARG A 111 -11.09 -5.09 14.17
C ARG A 111 -12.59 -5.24 14.13
N HIS A 112 -13.05 -6.34 14.71
CA HIS A 112 -14.46 -6.59 14.89
C HIS A 112 -15.12 -5.53 15.79
N THR A 113 -16.36 -5.19 15.46
CA THR A 113 -17.25 -4.38 16.29
C THR A 113 -18.34 -5.25 16.91
N ILE A 114 -19.11 -4.67 17.84
CA ILE A 114 -20.29 -5.31 18.44
C ILE A 114 -21.53 -5.15 17.53
N ASN A 115 -21.43 -4.37 16.44
CA ASN A 115 -22.56 -4.11 15.56
C ASN A 115 -22.58 -5.10 14.38
N ASP A 116 -23.55 -6.00 14.37
CA ASP A 116 -23.72 -7.00 13.31
C ASP A 116 -23.93 -6.40 11.91
N THR A 117 -24.44 -5.16 11.83
CA THR A 117 -24.63 -4.46 10.54
C THR A 117 -23.36 -3.81 10.00
N GLN A 118 -22.37 -3.60 10.85
CA GLN A 118 -21.04 -3.10 10.49
C GLN A 118 -19.99 -3.86 11.30
N PRO A 119 -19.73 -5.13 10.94
CA PRO A 119 -19.00 -6.05 11.80
C PRO A 119 -17.53 -5.68 11.99
N PHE A 120 -16.99 -4.76 11.18
CA PHE A 120 -15.62 -4.27 11.27
C PHE A 120 -15.55 -2.74 11.32
N TRP A 121 -14.61 -2.24 12.10
CA TRP A 121 -14.15 -0.85 12.01
C TRP A 121 -12.75 -0.84 11.40
N THR A 122 -12.41 0.24 10.72
CA THR A 122 -11.09 0.42 10.10
C THR A 122 -10.57 1.82 10.30
N ALA A 123 -9.28 1.94 10.60
CA ALA A 123 -8.56 3.21 10.59
C ALA A 123 -7.13 3.03 10.08
N GLU A 124 -6.52 4.14 9.69
CA GLU A 124 -5.10 4.22 9.38
C GLU A 124 -4.30 4.44 10.67
N VAL A 125 -3.20 3.68 10.86
CA VAL A 125 -2.47 3.62 12.13
C VAL A 125 -1.35 4.68 12.21
N HIS A 126 -0.93 5.21 11.06
CA HIS A 126 0.16 6.18 10.95
C HIS A 126 -0.25 7.43 10.15
N GLU A 127 -1.40 8.01 10.51
CA GLU A 127 -1.87 9.26 9.89
C GLU A 127 -0.80 10.38 10.00
N GLY A 128 -0.42 10.95 8.85
CA GLY A 128 0.49 12.10 8.77
C GLY A 128 1.95 11.78 8.44
N LEU A 129 2.33 10.50 8.31
CA LEU A 129 3.62 10.10 7.74
C LEU A 129 3.46 9.82 6.24
N ILE A 130 4.30 10.44 5.41
CA ILE A 130 4.34 10.15 3.97
C ILE A 130 5.29 8.97 3.78
N VAL A 131 4.73 7.77 3.82
CA VAL A 131 5.45 6.54 3.51
C VAL A 131 5.20 6.16 2.05
N THR A 132 6.27 5.81 1.35
CA THR A 132 6.19 5.38 -0.05
C THR A 132 6.80 4.00 -0.26
N ALA A 133 6.24 3.26 -1.21
CA ALA A 133 6.80 2.04 -1.74
C ALA A 133 7.28 2.27 -3.18
N GLU A 134 8.51 1.87 -3.49
CA GLU A 134 9.05 1.92 -4.84
C GLU A 134 9.44 0.52 -5.31
N PHE A 135 8.86 0.08 -6.43
CA PHE A 135 9.20 -1.19 -7.06
C PHE A 135 10.45 -1.08 -7.92
N SER A 136 11.32 -2.08 -7.82
CA SER A 136 12.48 -2.25 -8.71
C SER A 136 12.36 -3.50 -9.55
N PHE A 137 13.06 -3.50 -10.67
CA PHE A 137 12.99 -4.56 -11.67
C PHE A 137 14.39 -4.97 -12.10
N HIS A 138 14.57 -6.27 -12.31
CA HIS A 138 15.70 -6.79 -13.06
C HIS A 138 15.40 -6.69 -14.55
N GLN A 139 16.44 -6.38 -15.32
CA GLN A 139 16.40 -6.43 -16.76
C GLN A 139 17.33 -7.55 -17.21
N GLU A 140 16.74 -8.64 -17.70
CA GLU A 140 17.47 -9.76 -18.28
C GLU A 140 17.09 -9.88 -19.76
N GLU A 141 18.06 -9.63 -20.63
CA GLU A 141 17.91 -9.66 -22.10
C GLU A 141 16.68 -8.88 -22.60
N ASN A 142 15.54 -9.57 -22.74
CA ASN A 142 14.26 -9.04 -23.23
C ASN A 142 13.09 -9.21 -22.23
N ARG A 143 13.37 -9.57 -20.98
CA ARG A 143 12.35 -9.74 -19.94
C ARG A 143 12.66 -8.83 -18.76
N ARG A 144 11.61 -8.14 -18.31
CA ARG A 144 11.61 -7.38 -17.07
C ARG A 144 10.94 -8.22 -16.01
N SER A 145 11.67 -8.54 -14.93
CA SER A 145 11.14 -9.24 -13.77
C SER A 145 11.22 -8.33 -12.54
N ILE A 146 10.37 -8.56 -11.55
CA ILE A 146 10.32 -7.74 -10.35
C ILE A 146 11.44 -8.20 -9.41
N SER A 147 12.30 -7.29 -8.99
CA SER A 147 13.31 -7.56 -7.96
C SER A 147 12.70 -7.57 -6.56
N GLY A 148 11.77 -6.64 -6.34
CA GLY A 148 11.24 -6.34 -5.02
C GLY A 148 10.69 -4.93 -4.93
N PHE A 149 10.37 -4.51 -3.71
CA PHE A 149 10.00 -3.13 -3.42
C PHE A 149 10.65 -2.64 -2.13
N GLY A 150 10.90 -1.34 -2.08
CA GLY A 150 11.48 -0.66 -0.92
C GLY A 150 10.47 0.26 -0.26
N LEU A 151 10.42 0.26 1.06
CA LEU A 151 9.67 1.23 1.87
C LEU A 151 10.58 2.36 2.33
N THR A 152 10.08 3.59 2.25
CA THR A 152 10.77 4.81 2.72
C THR A 152 9.79 5.77 3.38
N GLY A 153 10.24 6.60 4.31
CA GLY A 153 9.41 7.61 4.97
C GLY A 153 9.18 7.35 6.46
N GLY A 154 10.05 6.58 7.12
CA GLY A 154 10.00 6.35 8.57
C GLY A 154 9.03 5.25 9.01
N ILE A 155 8.84 4.21 8.18
CA ILE A 155 7.91 3.09 8.48
C ILE A 155 8.24 2.37 9.80
N TRP A 156 9.50 2.44 10.26
CA TRP A 156 9.98 1.80 11.49
C TRP A 156 10.14 2.78 12.67
N GLY A 157 9.54 3.97 12.58
CA GLY A 157 9.48 4.93 13.69
C GLY A 157 10.76 5.73 13.94
N ALA A 158 11.82 5.53 13.15
CA ALA A 158 12.88 6.50 13.02
C ALA A 158 12.33 7.68 12.22
N SER A 159 12.31 8.87 12.82
CA SER A 159 11.85 10.10 12.15
C SER A 159 12.55 10.26 10.78
N ALA A 160 11.91 11.00 9.86
CA ALA A 160 12.52 11.35 8.57
C ALA A 160 13.91 12.01 8.69
N GLU A 161 14.27 12.49 9.88
CA GLU A 161 15.57 13.07 10.25
C GLU A 161 16.69 12.03 10.43
N ALA A 162 16.39 10.74 10.59
CA ALA A 162 17.39 9.66 10.67
C ALA A 162 18.15 9.42 9.35
N GLY A 163 17.87 10.23 8.34
CA GLY A 163 18.58 10.27 7.06
C GLY A 163 17.86 9.43 6.03
N THR A 164 17.21 10.11 5.07
CA THR A 164 16.81 9.47 3.81
C THR A 164 18.02 8.73 3.25
N ARG A 165 17.94 7.40 3.14
CA ARG A 165 19.06 6.64 2.57
C ARG A 165 19.31 7.15 1.15
N LYS A 166 20.57 7.43 0.85
CA LYS A 166 20.98 7.98 -0.45
C LYS A 166 21.45 6.84 -1.33
N GLY A 167 21.05 6.88 -2.61
CA GLY A 167 21.56 5.94 -3.60
C GLY A 167 20.80 6.01 -4.92
N GLY A 168 21.36 5.35 -5.93
CA GLY A 168 20.86 5.40 -7.30
C GLY A 168 19.63 4.53 -7.51
N THR A 169 19.49 3.45 -6.74
CA THR A 169 18.40 2.48 -6.90
C THR A 169 17.34 2.60 -5.80
N ALA A 170 16.13 2.10 -6.07
CA ALA A 170 15.07 2.00 -5.06
C ALA A 170 15.55 1.21 -3.82
N GLN A 171 16.34 0.16 -4.03
CA GLN A 171 16.89 -0.67 -2.97
C GLN A 171 17.89 0.08 -2.08
N ASP A 172 18.74 0.93 -2.67
CA ASP A 172 19.69 1.74 -1.89
C ASP A 172 18.96 2.75 -0.99
N ARG A 173 17.85 3.29 -1.48
CA ARG A 173 17.03 4.28 -0.77
C ARG A 173 16.10 3.64 0.27
N ALA A 174 15.80 2.36 0.13
CA ALA A 174 14.85 1.65 0.98
C ALA A 174 15.33 1.54 2.43
N GLU A 175 14.48 1.93 3.37
CA GLU A 175 14.65 1.62 4.79
C GLU A 175 14.41 0.13 5.05
N VAL A 176 13.37 -0.40 4.41
CA VAL A 176 12.99 -1.81 4.43
C VAL A 176 12.85 -2.29 3.00
N TRP A 177 13.56 -3.35 2.63
CA TRP A 177 13.52 -3.93 1.29
C TRP A 177 12.87 -5.32 1.32
N PHE A 178 11.85 -5.52 0.51
CA PHE A 178 11.22 -6.82 0.31
C PHE A 178 11.61 -7.40 -1.05
N HIS A 179 12.10 -8.64 -1.05
CA HIS A 179 12.42 -9.37 -2.28
C HIS A 179 11.16 -9.99 -2.86
N LYS A 180 11.06 -10.04 -4.19
CA LYS A 180 10.04 -10.87 -4.84
C LYS A 180 10.38 -12.35 -4.62
N VAL A 181 9.36 -13.14 -4.26
CA VAL A 181 9.45 -14.62 -4.15
C VAL A 181 9.09 -15.28 -5.48
#